data_AF-A0A0S7X776-F1
#
_entry.id   AF-A0A0S7X776-F1
#
_cell.length_a   1.000
_cell.length_b   1.000
_cell.length_c   1.000
_cell.angle_alpha   90.00
_cell.angle_beta   90.00
_cell.angle_gamma   90.00
#
_symmetry.space_group_name_H-M   'P 1'
#
loop_
_entity.id
_entity.type
_entity.pdbx_description
1 polymer ?
#
loop_
_entity_poly.entity_id
_entity_poly.type
_entity_poly.pdbx_seq_one_letter_code
_entity_poly.pdbx_strand_id
1 'polypeptide(L)'
;MAAGTTINVTIGGSGFTAGAGVTFEGGEGPAPGASNVVVGNATSITATVTAKKGGPPRNRLWDVRVTNTDASSGLLVDGFTVTP
;
A
#
# COMPACT_ATOMS: atom_id res chain seq x y z
N MET A 1 9.70 -5.47 0.96
CA MET A 1 10.65 -4.43 1.47
C MET A 1 11.07 -4.76 2.89
N ALA A 2 12.19 -4.22 3.39
CA ALA A 2 12.63 -4.43 4.78
C ALA A 2 11.94 -3.48 5.78
N ALA A 3 11.78 -3.91 7.03
CA ALA A 3 11.20 -3.09 8.08
C ALA A 3 12.05 -1.84 8.39
N GLY A 4 11.41 -0.70 8.60
CA GLY A 4 12.09 0.56 8.88
C GLY A 4 12.65 1.25 7.63
N THR A 5 12.23 0.85 6.43
CA THR A 5 12.63 1.49 5.17
C THR A 5 11.46 2.24 4.54
N THR A 6 11.78 3.15 3.63
CA THR A 6 10.83 3.90 2.82
C THR A 6 11.20 3.73 1.36
N ILE A 7 10.22 3.40 0.52
CA ILE A 7 10.42 3.19 -0.92
C ILE A 7 9.30 3.87 -1.72
N ASN A 8 9.60 4.20 -2.97
CA ASN A 8 8.57 4.55 -3.95
C ASN A 8 8.06 3.27 -4.62
N VAL A 9 6.75 3.16 -4.77
CA VAL A 9 6.09 2.02 -5.42
C VAL A 9 5.16 2.51 -6.53
N THR A 10 4.89 1.62 -7.48
CA THR A 10 3.81 1.78 -8.46
C THR A 10 2.76 0.71 -8.19
N ILE A 11 1.50 1.12 -8.12
CA ILE A 11 0.34 0.24 -7.90
C ILE A 11 -0.43 0.20 -9.22
N GLY A 12 -0.52 -0.99 -9.81
CA GLY A 12 -1.31 -1.24 -11.02
C GLY A 12 -2.74 -1.64 -10.68
N GLY A 13 -3.68 -1.31 -11.56
CA GLY A 13 -5.09 -1.67 -11.41
C GLY A 13 -5.96 -1.03 -12.48
N SER A 14 -7.20 -0.69 -12.12
CA SER A 14 -8.16 -0.07 -13.02
C SER A 14 -9.17 0.79 -12.25
N GLY A 15 -9.67 1.85 -12.90
CA GLY A 15 -10.69 2.73 -12.33
C GLY A 15 -10.17 3.69 -11.26
N PHE A 16 -8.86 3.95 -11.19
CA PHE A 16 -8.32 4.89 -10.22
C PHE A 16 -8.71 6.32 -10.53
N THR A 17 -9.17 7.05 -9.51
CA THR A 17 -9.55 8.46 -9.62
C THR A 17 -8.58 9.35 -8.85
N ALA A 18 -8.40 10.59 -9.32
CA ALA A 18 -7.53 11.55 -8.62
C ALA A 18 -8.00 11.75 -7.17
N GLY A 19 -7.04 11.71 -6.24
CA GLY A 19 -7.32 11.77 -4.80
C GLY A 19 -7.57 10.42 -4.14
N ALA A 20 -7.41 9.30 -4.87
CA ALA A 20 -7.45 7.96 -4.26
C ALA A 20 -6.47 7.82 -3.10
N GLY A 21 -6.90 7.14 -2.04
CA GLY A 21 -6.08 6.76 -0.89
C GLY A 21 -5.57 5.32 -1.00
N VAL A 22 -4.44 5.03 -0.35
CA VAL A 22 -3.87 3.68 -0.25
C VAL A 22 -3.73 3.31 1.23
N THR A 23 -4.23 2.14 1.60
CA THR A 23 -4.13 1.60 2.96
C THR A 23 -3.66 0.15 2.94
N PHE A 24 -3.08 -0.30 4.05
CA PHE A 24 -2.62 -1.66 4.25
C PHE A 24 -3.38 -2.32 5.39
N GLU A 25 -3.95 -3.49 5.15
CA GLU A 25 -4.75 -4.23 6.13
C GLU A 25 -4.42 -5.74 6.14
N GLY A 26 -5.01 -6.49 7.07
CA GLY A 26 -4.84 -7.95 7.17
C GLY A 26 -3.50 -8.45 7.71
N GLY A 27 -2.48 -7.59 7.80
CA GLY A 27 -1.14 -7.97 8.25
C GLY A 27 -0.94 -7.97 9.77
N GLU A 28 0.25 -8.43 10.19
CA GLU A 28 0.64 -8.52 11.60
C GLU A 28 1.67 -7.45 11.99
N GLY A 29 1.49 -6.87 13.19
CA GLY A 29 2.35 -5.82 13.70
C GLY A 29 2.04 -4.45 13.08
N PRO A 30 3.01 -3.51 13.07
CA PRO A 30 2.75 -2.16 12.60
C PRO A 30 2.48 -2.11 11.09
N ALA A 31 1.31 -1.61 10.70
CA ALA A 31 0.96 -1.40 9.30
C ALA A 31 1.91 -0.41 8.61
N PRO A 32 2.31 -0.68 7.36
CA PRO A 32 2.95 0.31 6.51
C PRO A 32 2.08 1.55 6.36
N GLY A 33 2.72 2.71 6.19
CA GLY A 33 2.03 3.94 5.80
C GLY A 33 2.25 4.23 4.33
N ALA A 34 1.22 4.72 3.65
CA ALA A 34 1.33 5.33 2.32
C ALA A 34 1.26 6.85 2.43
N SER A 35 2.08 7.54 1.64
CA SER A 35 2.07 8.99 1.48
C SER A 35 2.41 9.34 0.02
N ASN A 36 2.25 10.62 -0.35
CA ASN A 36 2.49 11.10 -1.72
C ASN A 36 1.81 10.22 -2.77
N VAL A 37 0.54 9.87 -2.52
CA VAL A 37 -0.26 9.03 -3.42
C VAL A 37 -0.71 9.88 -4.60
N VAL A 38 -0.21 9.57 -5.78
CA VAL A 38 -0.51 10.30 -7.02
C VAL A 38 -1.06 9.33 -8.05
N VAL A 39 -2.27 9.60 -8.52
CA VAL A 39 -2.87 8.82 -9.62
C VAL A 39 -2.33 9.38 -10.93
N GLY A 40 -1.45 8.61 -11.59
CA GLY A 40 -0.87 9.01 -12.87
C GLY A 40 -1.86 8.83 -14.03
N ASN A 41 -2.65 7.76 -13.97
CA ASN A 41 -3.78 7.49 -14.88
C ASN A 41 -4.74 6.48 -14.23
N ALA A 42 -5.84 6.17 -14.92
CA ALA A 42 -6.89 5.26 -14.42
C ALA A 42 -6.41 3.83 -14.11
N THR A 43 -5.17 3.46 -14.45
CA THR A 43 -4.60 2.12 -14.23
C THR A 43 -3.31 2.12 -13.40
N SER A 44 -2.81 3.30 -12.99
CA SER A 44 -1.51 3.41 -12.32
C SER A 44 -1.50 4.51 -11.27
N ILE A 45 -1.07 4.13 -10.07
CA ILE A 45 -0.79 5.03 -8.94
C ILE A 45 0.69 4.95 -8.59
N THR A 46 1.33 6.07 -8.29
CA THR A 46 2.62 6.10 -7.60
C THR A 46 2.41 6.52 -6.16
N ALA A 47 3.15 5.92 -5.23
CA ALA A 47 3.07 6.23 -3.82
C ALA A 47 4.44 6.05 -3.14
N THR A 48 4.63 6.75 -2.03
CA THR A 48 5.72 6.50 -1.09
C THR A 48 5.20 5.61 0.02
N VAL A 49 5.84 4.46 0.24
CA VAL A 49 5.46 3.51 1.29
C VAL A 49 6.56 3.41 2.33
N THR A 50 6.20 3.60 3.59
CA THR A 50 7.10 3.48 4.74
C THR A 50 6.71 2.26 5.57
N ALA A 51 7.60 1.27 5.65
CA ALA A 51 7.44 0.17 6.58
C ALA A 51 7.98 0.57 7.96
N LYS A 52 7.15 0.46 8.99
CA LYS A 52 7.57 0.74 10.37
C LYS A 52 8.42 -0.42 10.91
N LYS A 53 9.37 -0.12 11.81
CA LYS A 53 10.11 -1.13 12.58
C LYS A 53 9.18 -1.86 13.55
N GLY A 54 9.59 -3.06 13.95
CA GLY A 54 8.84 -3.93 14.86
C GLY A 54 7.91 -4.89 14.14
N GLY A 55 7.21 -5.71 14.92
CA GLY A 55 6.44 -6.86 14.44
C GLY A 55 7.20 -8.18 14.59
N PRO A 56 6.56 -9.32 14.24
CA PRO A 56 7.18 -10.64 14.31
C PRO A 56 8.46 -10.75 13.44
N PRO A 57 9.47 -11.57 13.84
CA PRO A 57 10.70 -11.78 13.07
C PRO A 57 10.49 -12.72 11.87
N ARG A 58 9.46 -12.43 11.07
CA ARG A 58 9.09 -13.17 9.85
C ARG A 58 8.47 -12.24 8.83
N ASN A 59 8.29 -12.74 7.61
CA ASN A 59 7.58 -12.00 6.57
C ASN A 59 6.15 -11.71 7.00
N ARG A 60 5.72 -10.48 6.73
CA ARG A 60 4.38 -9.99 6.99
C ARG A 60 3.76 -9.62 5.66
N LEU A 61 2.68 -10.31 5.32
CA LEU A 61 1.88 -10.01 4.15
C LEU A 61 0.83 -8.97 4.54
N TRP A 62 0.55 -8.06 3.62
CA TRP A 62 -0.41 -7.00 3.77
C TRP A 62 -1.26 -6.95 2.51
N ASP A 63 -2.57 -6.86 2.72
CA ASP A 63 -3.50 -6.55 1.67
C ASP A 63 -3.39 -5.06 1.35
N VAL A 64 -3.38 -4.73 0.06
CA VAL A 64 -3.31 -3.34 -0.40
C VAL A 64 -4.70 -2.93 -0.84
N ARG A 65 -5.30 -1.99 -0.12
CA ARG A 65 -6.58 -1.39 -0.50
C ARG A 65 -6.35 -0.03 -1.13
N VAL A 66 -6.97 0.20 -2.28
CA VAL A 66 -7.13 1.53 -2.88
C VAL A 66 -8.57 1.95 -2.74
N THR A 67 -8.81 3.14 -2.20
CA THR A 67 -10.15 3.72 -2.05
C THR A 67 -10.20 5.04 -2.80
N ASN A 68 -11.10 5.12 -3.77
CA ASN A 68 -11.35 6.32 -4.56
C ASN A 68 -12.25 7.31 -3.80
N THR A 69 -12.31 8.55 -4.28
CA THR A 69 -13.13 9.63 -3.70
C THR A 69 -14.64 9.40 -3.83
N ASP A 70 -15.07 8.53 -4.74
CA ASP A 70 -16.45 8.08 -4.93
C ASP A 70 -16.82 6.88 -4.03
N ALA A 71 -15.94 6.54 -3.08
CA ALA A 71 -16.04 5.39 -2.17
C ALA A 71 -15.92 4.01 -2.83
N SER A 72 -15.67 3.91 -4.14
CA SER A 72 -15.28 2.65 -4.76
C SER A 72 -13.91 2.21 -4.23
N SER A 73 -13.72 0.90 -4.07
CA SER A 73 -12.43 0.36 -3.62
C SER A 73 -12.04 -0.93 -4.31
N GLY A 74 -10.74 -1.13 -4.45
CA GLY A 74 -10.12 -2.36 -4.91
C GLY A 74 -9.20 -2.91 -3.83
N LEU A 75 -9.18 -4.24 -3.69
CA LEU A 75 -8.32 -4.95 -2.75
C LEU A 75 -7.38 -5.88 -3.51
N LEU A 76 -6.09 -5.75 -3.27
CA LEU A 76 -5.08 -6.71 -3.69
C LEU A 76 -4.61 -7.50 -2.47
N VAL A 77 -5.10 -8.73 -2.36
CA VAL A 77 -4.77 -9.64 -1.25
C VAL A 77 -3.30 -10.02 -1.31
N ASP A 78 -2.63 -10.00 -0.16
CA ASP A 78 -1.20 -10.30 0.02
C ASP A 78 -0.28 -9.52 -0.95
N GLY A 79 -0.74 -8.37 -1.43
CA GLY A 79 -0.07 -7.58 -2.46
C GLY A 79 1.23 -6.93 -2.01
N PHE A 80 1.50 -6.90 -0.71
CA PHE A 80 2.69 -6.26 -0.16
C PHE A 80 3.37 -7.07 0.94
N THR A 81 4.67 -7.29 0.82
CA THR A 81 5.45 -8.03 1.82
C THR A 81 6.44 -7.11 2.54
N VAL A 82 6.37 -7.11 3.87
CA VAL A 82 7.40 -6.53 4.74
C VAL A 82 8.21 -7.65 5.35
N THR A 83 9.51 -7.69 5.05
CA THR A 83 10.48 -8.59 5.66
C THR A 83 11.01 -7.98 6.96
N PRO A 84 11.53 -8.80 7.89
CA PRO A 84 12.20 -8.31 9.09
C PRO A 84 13.27 -7.25 8.80
#